data_AF-A0AAV5YVC2-F1
#
_entry.id   AF-A0AAV5YVC2-F1
#
_cell.length_a   1.000
_cell.length_b   1.000
_cell.length_c   1.000
_cell.angle_alpha   90.00
_cell.angle_beta   90.00
_cell.angle_gamma   90.00
#
_symmetry.space_group_name_H-M   'P 1'
#
loop_
_entity.id
_entity.type
_entity.pdbx_description
1 polymer ?
#
loop_
_entity_poly.entity_id
_entity_poly.type
_entity_poly.pdbx_seq_one_letter_code
_entity_poly.pdbx_strand_id
1 'polypeptide(L)'
;MSTRARRHPAGGVGVGLLTAAALLLTAYFGLSIDAAHHHLLPLDRDVRAWVQPMRSGGLDLSMETVSLLGEPSGLVPLILLSSALLWRFSRRWAVLLPVVMAGTGALQVAGKWAADRPRPNAAPWGFPSGHVLSLVVFFGVVAFLLVTLSERRRRFRILACLPCAATVSLVAASRIYLDMHWLSDVIGGFVLGTAYLLLALWAHQRLFVPRPAAAAAESVPAVSAA
;
A
#
# COMPACT_ATOMS: atom_id res chain seq x y z
N MET A 1 -43.93 2.03 2.67
CA MET A 1 -42.68 2.59 2.08
C MET A 1 -41.59 1.53 2.17
N SER A 2 -41.32 0.85 1.06
CA SER A 2 -40.31 -0.22 0.96
C SER A 2 -38.91 0.39 0.83
N THR A 3 -38.07 0.19 1.85
CA THR A 3 -36.64 0.52 1.81
C THR A 3 -35.93 -0.54 0.97
N ARG A 4 -35.73 -0.23 -0.31
CA ARG A 4 -34.96 -1.03 -1.26
C ARG A 4 -33.51 -1.16 -0.75
N ALA A 5 -33.20 -2.25 -0.06
CA ALA A 5 -31.84 -2.61 0.34
C ALA A 5 -30.99 -2.72 -0.94
N ARG A 6 -30.08 -1.76 -1.16
CA ARG A 6 -29.12 -1.81 -2.27
C ARG A 6 -28.18 -2.98 -2.04
N ARG A 7 -28.43 -4.09 -2.75
CA ARG A 7 -27.53 -5.24 -2.83
C ARG A 7 -26.26 -4.78 -3.57
N HIS A 8 -25.18 -4.47 -2.85
CA HIS A 8 -23.87 -4.38 -3.46
C HIS A 8 -23.39 -5.81 -3.77
N PRO A 9 -23.05 -6.15 -5.03
CA PRO A 9 -22.52 -7.46 -5.36
C PRO A 9 -21.13 -7.58 -4.76
N ALA A 10 -21.04 -8.17 -3.56
CA ALA A 10 -19.78 -8.43 -2.85
C ALA A 10 -18.77 -9.23 -3.70
N GLY A 11 -19.25 -9.97 -4.73
CA GLY A 11 -18.40 -10.68 -5.69
C GLY A 11 -17.61 -9.78 -6.64
N GLY A 12 -18.19 -8.66 -7.10
CA GLY A 12 -17.56 -7.79 -8.11
C GLY A 12 -16.37 -7.01 -7.57
N VAL A 13 -16.45 -6.54 -6.32
CA VAL A 13 -15.37 -5.80 -5.66
C VAL A 13 -14.14 -6.70 -5.46
N GLY A 14 -14.34 -7.95 -5.03
CA GLY A 14 -13.24 -8.89 -4.83
C GLY A 14 -12.52 -9.26 -6.13
N VAL A 15 -13.25 -9.41 -7.24
CA VAL A 15 -12.63 -9.64 -8.57
C VAL A 15 -11.85 -8.40 -9.00
N GLY A 16 -12.41 -7.20 -8.83
CA GLY A 16 -11.73 -5.95 -9.17
C GLY A 16 -10.40 -5.76 -8.43
N LEU A 17 -10.36 -6.05 -7.11
CA LEU A 17 -9.12 -5.98 -6.32
C LEU A 17 -8.04 -6.94 -6.83
N LEU A 18 -8.41 -8.19 -7.14
CA LEU A 18 -7.48 -9.18 -7.69
C LEU A 18 -6.94 -8.77 -9.06
N THR A 19 -7.83 -8.35 -9.96
CA THR A 19 -7.41 -7.92 -11.31
C THR A 19 -6.47 -6.73 -11.23
N ALA A 20 -6.78 -5.73 -10.40
CA ALA A 20 -5.90 -4.59 -10.19
C ALA A 20 -4.54 -5.00 -9.58
N ALA A 21 -4.55 -5.89 -8.58
CA ALA A 21 -3.31 -6.42 -8.00
C ALA A 21 -2.46 -7.17 -9.04
N ALA A 22 -3.09 -8.00 -9.89
CA ALA A 22 -2.41 -8.73 -10.95
C ALA A 22 -1.77 -7.78 -11.98
N LEU A 23 -2.50 -6.74 -12.41
CA LEU A 23 -1.95 -5.73 -13.33
C LEU A 23 -0.76 -4.97 -12.72
N LEU A 24 -0.85 -4.61 -11.43
CA LEU A 24 0.24 -3.95 -10.71
C LEU A 24 1.44 -4.88 -10.54
N LEU A 25 1.23 -6.17 -10.27
CA LEU A 25 2.33 -7.14 -10.21
C LEU A 25 3.01 -7.29 -11.57
N THR A 26 2.26 -7.37 -12.67
CA THR A 26 2.82 -7.37 -14.03
C THR A 26 3.66 -6.12 -14.28
N ALA A 27 3.15 -4.94 -13.90
CA ALA A 27 3.90 -3.69 -14.01
C ALA A 27 5.17 -3.69 -13.13
N TYR A 28 5.08 -4.23 -11.91
CA TYR A 28 6.23 -4.35 -11.01
C TYR A 28 7.32 -5.26 -11.58
N PHE A 29 6.96 -6.40 -12.17
CA PHE A 29 7.95 -7.28 -12.81
C PHE A 29 8.62 -6.59 -13.99
N GLY A 30 7.88 -5.83 -14.81
CA GLY A 30 8.47 -5.00 -15.87
C GLY A 30 9.46 -3.97 -15.31
N LEU A 31 9.10 -3.26 -14.24
CA LEU A 31 10.00 -2.32 -13.55
C LEU A 31 11.21 -3.01 -12.90
N SER A 32 11.06 -4.23 -12.40
CA SER A 32 12.16 -4.99 -11.79
C SER A 32 13.17 -5.44 -12.83
N ILE A 33 12.70 -5.90 -14.00
CA ILE A 33 13.55 -6.24 -15.16
C ILE A 33 14.26 -4.98 -15.64
N ASP A 34 13.53 -3.87 -15.76
CA ASP A 34 14.13 -2.60 -16.14
C ASP A 34 15.19 -2.13 -15.14
N ALA A 35 14.92 -2.24 -13.83
CA ALA A 35 15.85 -1.88 -12.77
C ALA A 35 17.17 -2.68 -12.85
N ALA A 36 17.09 -3.95 -13.25
CA ALA A 36 18.24 -4.84 -13.44
C ALA A 36 19.02 -4.55 -14.74
N HIS A 37 18.36 -4.04 -15.79
CA HIS A 37 18.98 -3.74 -17.10
C HIS A 37 19.22 -2.24 -17.37
N HIS A 38 18.79 -1.38 -16.46
CA HIS A 38 19.03 0.05 -16.44
C HIS A 38 18.41 0.87 -17.58
N HIS A 39 17.31 0.47 -18.24
CA HIS A 39 16.77 1.28 -19.34
C HIS A 39 16.12 2.60 -18.87
N LEU A 40 15.54 2.66 -17.66
CA LEU A 40 15.05 3.93 -17.09
C LEU A 40 16.14 4.78 -16.42
N LEU A 41 17.40 4.33 -16.40
CA LEU A 41 18.50 5.06 -15.75
C LEU A 41 18.73 6.49 -16.29
N PRO A 42 18.57 6.79 -17.60
CA PRO A 42 18.64 8.18 -18.08
C PRO A 42 17.61 9.09 -17.40
N LEU A 43 16.34 8.67 -17.34
CA LEU A 43 15.28 9.41 -16.66
C LEU A 43 15.59 9.58 -15.16
N ASP A 44 16.08 8.53 -14.51
CA ASP A 44 16.47 8.59 -13.11
C ASP A 44 17.60 9.61 -12.85
N ARG A 45 18.57 9.70 -13.76
CA ARG A 45 19.67 10.67 -13.70
C ARG A 45 19.18 12.10 -13.94
N ASP A 46 18.25 12.31 -14.88
CA ASP A 46 17.67 13.63 -15.15
C ASP A 46 16.90 14.15 -13.93
N VAL A 47 16.07 13.29 -13.33
CA VAL A 47 15.33 13.64 -12.11
C VAL A 47 16.28 13.93 -10.96
N ARG A 48 17.33 13.11 -10.77
CA ARG A 48 18.37 13.37 -9.77
C ARG A 48 19.06 14.72 -10.03
N ALA A 49 19.46 15.00 -11.26
CA ALA A 49 20.13 16.24 -11.63
C ALA A 49 19.25 17.48 -11.39
N TRP A 50 17.93 17.34 -11.51
CA TRP A 50 16.97 18.39 -11.18
C TRP A 50 16.81 18.60 -9.67
N VAL A 51 16.82 17.52 -8.88
CA VAL A 51 16.60 17.58 -7.42
C VAL A 51 17.86 17.97 -6.64
N GLN A 52 19.04 17.49 -7.03
CA GLN A 52 20.29 17.68 -6.28
C GLN A 52 20.66 19.17 -6.01
N PRO A 53 20.44 20.13 -6.94
CA PRO A 53 20.69 21.54 -6.66
C PRO A 53 19.81 22.14 -5.55
N MET A 54 18.71 21.49 -5.16
CA MET A 54 17.83 21.94 -4.08
C MET A 54 18.37 21.63 -2.68
N ARG A 55 19.53 20.97 -2.58
CA ARG A 55 20.12 20.58 -1.30
C ARG A 55 20.59 21.78 -0.48
N SER A 56 20.21 21.81 0.79
CA SER A 56 20.59 22.84 1.76
C SER A 56 20.46 22.29 3.17
N GLY A 57 21.26 22.76 4.13
CA GLY A 57 21.29 22.17 5.48
C GLY A 57 19.93 22.13 6.20
N GLY A 58 19.08 23.15 6.02
CA GLY A 58 17.75 23.18 6.63
C GLY A 58 16.75 22.20 5.99
N LEU A 59 16.81 22.05 4.66
CA LEU A 59 15.94 21.13 3.93
C LEU A 59 16.44 19.68 4.06
N ASP A 60 17.76 19.46 4.15
CA ASP A 60 18.37 18.16 4.47
C ASP A 60 17.83 17.62 5.80
N LEU A 61 17.90 18.41 6.88
CA LEU A 61 17.36 18.01 8.19
C LEU A 61 15.87 17.68 8.13
N SER A 62 15.09 18.47 7.38
CA SER A 62 13.66 18.25 7.22
C SER A 62 13.38 16.94 6.48
N MET A 63 14.11 16.67 5.40
CA MET A 63 13.94 15.47 4.58
C MET A 63 14.41 14.21 5.30
N GLU A 64 15.48 14.30 6.09
CA GLU A 64 15.93 13.23 6.99
C GLU A 64 14.85 12.92 8.03
N THR A 65 14.32 13.95 8.71
CA THR A 65 13.28 13.79 9.73
C THR A 65 12.02 13.14 9.16
N VAL A 66 11.57 13.56 7.97
CA VAL A 66 10.42 12.93 7.31
C VAL A 66 10.75 11.49 6.93
N SER A 67 11.97 11.21 6.46
CA SER A 67 12.38 9.85 6.10
C SER A 67 12.31 8.86 7.27
N LEU A 68 12.46 9.32 8.52
CA LEU A 68 12.35 8.46 9.71
C LEU A 68 11.03 7.69 9.77
N LEU A 69 9.95 8.23 9.22
CA LEU A 69 8.64 7.55 9.17
C LEU A 69 8.69 6.25 8.36
N GLY A 70 9.53 6.18 7.33
CA GLY A 70 9.73 4.98 6.51
C GLY A 70 10.80 4.04 7.05
N GLU A 71 11.59 4.47 8.03
CA GLU A 71 12.58 3.65 8.72
C GLU A 71 11.92 2.76 9.78
N PRO A 72 12.55 1.64 10.17
CA PRO A 72 12.04 0.81 11.27
C PRO A 72 11.84 1.58 12.57
N SER A 73 12.69 2.59 12.84
CA SER A 73 12.65 3.45 14.02
C SER A 73 11.36 4.26 14.12
N GLY A 74 10.81 4.76 13.01
CA GLY A 74 9.51 5.45 13.00
C GLY A 74 8.34 4.52 12.72
N LEU A 75 8.49 3.57 11.81
CA LEU A 75 7.39 2.71 11.35
C LEU A 75 6.94 1.70 12.41
N VAL A 76 7.86 1.07 13.14
CA VAL A 76 7.50 0.08 14.16
C VAL A 76 6.67 0.71 15.29
N PRO A 77 7.06 1.87 15.88
CA PRO A 77 6.20 2.56 16.83
C PRO A 77 4.81 2.92 16.28
N LEU A 78 4.73 3.36 15.02
CA LEU A 78 3.45 3.65 14.37
C LEU A 78 2.56 2.40 14.26
N ILE A 79 3.14 1.25 13.92
CA ILE A 79 2.43 -0.03 13.87
C ILE A 79 1.94 -0.43 15.26
N LEU A 80 2.80 -0.36 16.27
CA LEU A 80 2.46 -0.75 17.65
C LEU A 80 1.39 0.16 18.24
N LEU A 81 1.54 1.48 18.09
CA LEU A 81 0.56 2.46 18.56
C LEU A 81 -0.79 2.27 17.85
N SER A 82 -0.77 2.12 16.52
CA SER A 82 -1.99 1.90 15.74
C SER A 82 -2.67 0.59 16.14
N SER A 83 -1.91 -0.48 16.37
CA SER A 83 -2.43 -1.77 16.83
C SER A 83 -3.04 -1.68 18.24
N ALA A 84 -2.38 -0.97 19.15
CA ALA A 84 -2.89 -0.73 20.50
C ALA A 84 -4.19 0.09 20.49
N LEU A 85 -4.27 1.13 19.66
CA LEU A 85 -5.50 1.90 19.46
C LEU A 85 -6.62 1.02 18.87
N LEU A 86 -6.29 0.24 17.84
CA LEU A 86 -7.22 -0.68 17.20
C LEU A 86 -7.72 -1.77 18.14
N TRP A 87 -7.01 -2.10 19.23
CA TRP A 87 -7.48 -3.10 20.20
C TRP A 87 -8.89 -2.78 20.75
N ARG A 88 -9.20 -1.49 20.91
CA ARG A 88 -10.52 -1.02 21.37
C ARG A 88 -11.59 -0.97 20.27
N PHE A 89 -11.20 -0.75 19.02
CA PHE A 89 -12.15 -0.52 17.91
C PHE A 89 -12.33 -1.74 17.00
N SER A 90 -11.27 -2.52 16.81
CA SER A 90 -11.25 -3.74 16.01
C SER A 90 -10.07 -4.63 16.42
N ARG A 91 -10.32 -5.57 17.34
CA ARG A 91 -9.31 -6.57 17.76
C ARG A 91 -8.72 -7.34 16.57
N ARG A 92 -9.52 -7.54 15.51
CA ARG A 92 -9.07 -8.20 14.27
C ARG A 92 -7.97 -7.39 13.59
N TRP A 93 -8.21 -6.11 13.33
CA TRP A 93 -7.20 -5.25 12.69
C TRP A 93 -6.03 -4.93 13.60
N ALA A 94 -6.20 -4.96 14.92
CA ALA A 94 -5.09 -4.88 15.88
C ALA A 94 -4.07 -6.02 15.70
N VAL A 95 -4.52 -7.20 15.27
CA VAL A 95 -3.64 -8.36 14.99
C VAL A 95 -3.23 -8.41 13.51
N LEU A 96 -4.13 -8.10 12.59
CA LEU A 96 -3.83 -8.17 11.15
C LEU A 96 -2.84 -7.10 10.69
N LEU A 97 -2.86 -5.89 11.27
CA LEU A 97 -1.94 -4.83 10.87
C LEU A 97 -0.46 -5.26 10.96
N PRO A 98 0.07 -5.74 12.11
CA PRO A 98 1.46 -6.17 12.18
C PRO A 98 1.75 -7.37 11.27
N VAL A 99 0.79 -8.29 11.06
CA VAL A 99 0.95 -9.42 10.14
C VAL A 99 1.12 -8.96 8.69
N VAL A 100 0.27 -8.02 8.24
CA VAL A 100 0.38 -7.41 6.90
C VAL A 100 1.70 -6.65 6.79
N MET A 101 2.10 -5.91 7.82
CA MET A 101 3.36 -5.17 7.79
C MET A 101 4.59 -6.08 7.80
N ALA A 102 4.55 -7.25 8.44
CA ALA A 102 5.65 -8.22 8.35
C ALA A 102 5.86 -8.71 6.91
N GLY A 103 4.78 -8.86 6.13
CA GLY A 103 4.86 -9.25 4.72
C GLY A 103 5.58 -8.22 3.85
N THR A 104 5.56 -6.93 4.21
CA THR A 104 6.33 -5.92 3.46
C THR A 104 7.83 -6.13 3.57
N GLY A 105 8.32 -6.64 4.70
CA GLY A 105 9.74 -6.99 4.89
C GLY A 105 10.18 -8.12 3.96
N ALA A 106 9.37 -9.18 3.85
CA ALA A 106 9.65 -10.30 2.96
C ALA A 106 9.69 -9.86 1.48
N LEU A 107 8.73 -9.03 1.06
CA LEU A 107 8.68 -8.48 -0.29
C LEU A 107 9.88 -7.57 -0.61
N GLN A 108 10.32 -6.76 0.36
CA GLN A 108 11.51 -5.93 0.20
C GLN A 108 12.77 -6.77 0.00
N VAL A 109 12.94 -7.83 0.81
CA VAL A 109 14.08 -8.74 0.65
C VAL A 109 14.03 -9.36 -0.74
N ALA A 110 12.91 -9.99 -1.13
CA ALA A 110 12.76 -10.64 -2.43
C ALA A 110 13.04 -9.68 -3.60
N GLY A 111 12.47 -8.48 -3.58
CA GLY A 111 12.66 -7.48 -4.64
C GLY A 111 14.11 -6.98 -4.74
N LYS A 112 14.80 -6.83 -3.61
CA LYS A 112 16.21 -6.41 -3.57
C LYS A 112 17.15 -7.44 -4.19
N TRP A 113 16.94 -8.72 -3.87
CA TRP A 113 17.70 -9.82 -4.47
C TRP A 113 17.41 -10.01 -5.95
N ALA A 114 16.16 -9.77 -6.37
CA ALA A 114 15.76 -9.95 -7.77
C ALA A 114 16.36 -8.90 -8.71
N ALA A 115 16.43 -7.63 -8.27
CA ALA A 115 16.90 -6.54 -9.13
C ALA A 115 18.40 -6.24 -8.97
N ASP A 116 19.01 -6.57 -7.82
CA ASP A 116 20.41 -6.30 -7.45
C ASP A 116 20.94 -4.92 -7.86
N ARG A 117 20.07 -3.92 -7.75
CA ARG A 117 20.33 -2.58 -8.31
C ARG A 117 21.12 -1.71 -7.31
N PRO A 118 22.20 -1.02 -7.72
CA PRO A 118 22.85 -0.02 -6.89
C PRO A 118 22.05 1.29 -6.80
N ARG A 119 22.15 1.95 -5.65
CA ARG A 119 21.56 3.27 -5.37
C ARG A 119 22.36 4.40 -6.04
N PRO A 120 21.80 5.63 -6.11
CA PRO A 120 22.53 6.79 -6.60
C PRO A 120 23.85 7.06 -5.86
N ASN A 121 23.87 6.84 -4.55
CA ASN A 121 25.04 6.96 -3.68
C ASN A 121 25.94 5.70 -3.65
N ALA A 122 25.79 4.81 -4.63
CA ALA A 122 26.53 3.55 -4.78
C ALA A 122 26.31 2.48 -3.68
N ALA A 123 25.45 2.73 -2.69
CA ALA A 123 25.07 1.68 -1.75
C ALA A 123 24.23 0.58 -2.45
N PRO A 124 24.31 -0.69 -2.00
CA PRO A 124 23.58 -1.78 -2.62
C PRO A 124 22.06 -1.69 -2.38
N TRP A 125 21.31 -2.50 -3.13
CA TRP A 125 19.88 -2.74 -2.90
C TRP A 125 19.03 -1.45 -2.92
N GLY A 126 19.01 -0.81 -4.08
CA GLY A 126 18.18 0.36 -4.41
C GLY A 126 16.74 -0.02 -4.76
N PHE A 127 16.52 -1.00 -5.63
CA PHE A 127 15.18 -1.38 -6.09
C PHE A 127 14.59 -2.54 -5.26
N PRO A 128 13.29 -2.52 -4.93
CA PRO A 128 12.42 -1.34 -4.87
C PRO A 128 12.65 -0.54 -3.57
N SER A 129 12.15 0.70 -3.52
CA SER A 129 12.20 1.51 -2.30
C SER A 129 11.35 0.92 -1.19
N GLY A 130 12.01 0.42 -0.14
CA GLY A 130 11.36 -0.22 1.00
C GLY A 130 10.56 0.71 1.89
N HIS A 131 11.01 1.97 2.02
CA HIS A 131 10.26 3.01 2.75
C HIS A 131 8.91 3.26 2.09
N VAL A 132 8.92 3.46 0.77
CA VAL A 132 7.71 3.76 0.00
C VAL A 132 6.77 2.56 0.02
N LEU A 133 7.28 1.36 -0.23
CA LEU A 133 6.48 0.12 -0.16
C LEU A 133 5.77 -0.01 1.19
N SER A 134 6.52 0.12 2.29
CA SER A 134 5.96 -0.05 3.63
C SER A 134 4.96 1.03 3.99
N LEU A 135 5.22 2.28 3.63
CA LEU A 135 4.30 3.39 3.92
C LEU A 135 3.04 3.34 3.07
N VAL A 136 3.12 2.93 1.81
CA VAL A 136 1.93 2.68 0.97
C VAL A 136 1.03 1.66 1.62
N VAL A 137 1.59 0.57 2.14
CA VAL A 137 0.83 -0.49 2.79
C VAL A 137 0.25 -0.01 4.12
N PHE A 138 1.08 0.60 4.98
CA PHE A 138 0.65 1.09 6.29
C PHE A 138 -0.46 2.13 6.18
N PHE A 139 -0.20 3.23 5.44
CA PHE A 139 -1.17 4.30 5.28
C PHE A 139 -2.35 3.90 4.40
N GLY A 140 -2.18 2.92 3.52
CA GLY A 140 -3.28 2.30 2.78
C GLY A 140 -4.23 1.52 3.68
N VAL A 141 -3.71 0.76 4.65
CA VAL A 141 -4.53 0.11 5.69
C VAL A 141 -5.22 1.18 6.56
N VAL A 142 -4.50 2.22 6.98
CA VAL A 142 -5.10 3.33 7.76
C VAL A 142 -6.24 3.99 6.97
N ALA A 143 -6.02 4.33 5.70
CA ALA A 143 -7.04 4.91 4.83
C ALA A 143 -8.25 3.97 4.66
N PHE A 144 -8.02 2.68 4.47
CA PHE A 144 -9.08 1.67 4.42
C PHE A 144 -9.91 1.69 5.71
N LEU A 145 -9.26 1.66 6.87
CA LEU A 145 -9.93 1.66 8.18
C LEU A 145 -10.71 2.96 8.43
N LEU A 146 -10.16 4.12 8.05
CA LEU A 146 -10.85 5.40 8.13
C LEU A 146 -12.13 5.41 7.28
N VAL A 147 -12.12 4.74 6.13
CA VAL A 147 -13.30 4.64 5.26
C VAL A 147 -14.31 3.61 5.76
N THR A 148 -13.87 2.50 6.34
CA THR A 148 -14.76 1.38 6.73
C THR A 148 -15.26 1.44 8.16
N LEU A 149 -14.48 1.95 9.11
CA LEU A 149 -14.85 2.00 10.53
C LEU A 149 -15.46 3.35 10.94
N SER A 150 -15.29 4.40 10.15
CA SER A 150 -15.85 5.71 10.47
C SER A 150 -17.33 5.83 10.08
N GLU A 151 -18.15 6.22 11.05
CA GLU A 151 -19.56 6.58 10.85
C GLU A 151 -19.76 7.99 10.28
N ARG A 152 -18.66 8.75 10.06
CA ARG A 152 -18.73 10.10 9.50
C ARG A 152 -19.19 10.08 8.03
N ARG A 153 -19.73 11.21 7.58
CA ARG A 153 -20.16 11.41 6.18
C ARG A 153 -19.01 11.09 5.21
N ARG A 154 -19.33 10.50 4.06
CA ARG A 154 -18.37 10.07 3.02
C ARG A 154 -17.28 11.11 2.71
N ARG A 155 -17.63 12.39 2.59
CA ARG A 155 -16.68 13.48 2.32
C ARG A 155 -15.56 13.56 3.36
N PHE A 156 -15.86 13.40 4.65
CA PHE A 156 -14.88 13.51 5.72
C PHE A 156 -13.94 12.30 5.74
N ARG A 157 -14.44 11.12 5.36
CA ARG A 157 -13.61 9.91 5.22
C ARG A 157 -12.60 10.04 4.07
N ILE A 158 -13.02 10.62 2.95
CA ILE A 158 -12.13 10.89 1.81
C ILE A 158 -11.08 11.94 2.18
N LEU A 159 -11.50 13.04 2.81
CA LEU A 159 -10.56 14.08 3.26
C LEU A 159 -9.54 13.54 4.28
N ALA A 160 -9.94 12.60 5.14
CA ALA A 160 -9.04 11.95 6.09
C ALA A 160 -7.96 11.06 5.41
N CYS A 161 -8.11 10.72 4.13
CA CYS A 161 -7.09 10.00 3.36
C CYS A 161 -6.01 10.94 2.79
N LEU A 162 -6.25 12.27 2.74
CA LEU A 162 -5.27 13.21 2.19
C LEU A 162 -3.96 13.25 2.99
N PRO A 163 -3.96 13.28 4.34
CA PRO A 163 -2.72 13.21 5.11
C PRO A 163 -1.93 11.92 4.89
N CYS A 164 -2.63 10.80 4.67
CA CYS A 164 -2.01 9.51 4.35
C CYS A 164 -1.24 9.61 3.03
N ALA A 165 -1.90 10.07 1.97
CA ALA A 165 -1.27 10.24 0.66
C ALA A 165 -0.13 11.27 0.71
N ALA A 166 -0.33 12.40 1.39
CA ALA A 166 0.68 13.44 1.55
C ALA A 166 1.94 12.91 2.25
N THR A 167 1.78 12.10 3.31
CA THR A 167 2.91 11.52 4.05
C THR A 167 3.71 10.56 3.18
N VAL A 168 3.03 9.67 2.44
CA VAL A 168 3.70 8.75 1.53
C VAL A 168 4.45 9.52 0.44
N SER A 169 3.83 10.53 -0.17
CA SER A 169 4.47 11.36 -1.19
C SER A 169 5.66 12.14 -0.66
N LEU A 170 5.58 12.67 0.57
CA LEU A 170 6.67 13.43 1.17
C LEU A 170 7.87 12.54 1.50
N VAL A 171 7.64 11.33 2.00
CA VAL A 171 8.72 10.36 2.21
C VAL A 171 9.28 9.87 0.87
N ALA A 172 8.45 9.63 -0.14
CA ALA A 172 8.92 9.27 -1.48
C ALA A 172 9.84 10.36 -2.06
N ALA A 173 9.47 11.63 -1.92
CA ALA A 173 10.29 12.76 -2.33
C ALA A 173 11.60 12.83 -1.53
N SER A 174 11.56 12.62 -0.20
CA SER A 174 12.77 12.64 0.62
C SER A 174 13.78 11.57 0.20
N ARG A 175 13.33 10.41 -0.28
CA ARG A 175 14.24 9.34 -0.76
C ARG A 175 15.02 9.71 -2.00
N ILE A 176 14.41 10.46 -2.92
CA ILE A 176 15.09 10.97 -4.12
C ILE A 176 16.02 12.13 -3.73
N TYR A 177 15.52 13.04 -2.89
CA TYR A 177 16.27 14.20 -2.40
C TYR A 177 17.56 13.83 -1.66
N LEU A 178 17.47 12.85 -0.75
CA LEU A 178 18.62 12.37 0.04
C LEU A 178 19.56 11.44 -0.74
N ASP A 179 19.35 11.28 -2.05
CA ASP A 179 20.14 10.42 -2.94
C ASP A 179 20.13 8.93 -2.57
N MET A 180 19.06 8.51 -1.90
CA MET A 180 18.96 7.15 -1.37
C MET A 180 18.29 6.17 -2.32
N HIS A 181 17.49 6.66 -3.27
CA HIS A 181 16.79 5.86 -4.24
C HIS A 181 16.63 6.62 -5.55
N TRP A 182 16.66 5.89 -6.66
CA TRP A 182 16.25 6.41 -7.97
C TRP A 182 14.74 6.64 -8.02
N LEU A 183 14.24 7.41 -8.99
CA LEU A 183 12.80 7.62 -9.17
C LEU A 183 12.09 6.28 -9.45
N SER A 184 12.66 5.46 -10.32
CA SER A 184 12.12 4.14 -10.64
C SER A 184 12.09 3.19 -9.45
N ASP A 185 13.01 3.30 -8.48
CA ASP A 185 12.96 2.55 -7.21
C ASP A 185 11.74 2.97 -6.37
N VAL A 186 11.45 4.27 -6.33
CA VAL A 186 10.27 4.84 -5.65
C VAL A 186 8.99 4.37 -6.31
N ILE A 187 8.91 4.43 -7.64
CA ILE A 187 7.75 3.93 -8.41
C ILE A 187 7.56 2.42 -8.18
N GLY A 188 8.64 1.64 -8.22
CA GLY A 188 8.61 0.21 -7.92
C GLY A 188 8.06 -0.09 -6.51
N GLY A 189 8.46 0.72 -5.52
CA GLY A 189 7.93 0.65 -4.17
C GLY A 189 6.42 0.95 -4.10
N PHE A 190 5.96 1.98 -4.81
CA PHE A 190 4.53 2.31 -4.91
C PHE A 190 3.71 1.18 -5.55
N VAL A 191 4.17 0.65 -6.67
CA VAL A 191 3.47 -0.39 -7.43
C VAL A 191 3.39 -1.67 -6.62
N LEU A 192 4.52 -2.15 -6.08
CA LEU A 192 4.55 -3.37 -5.27
C LEU A 192 3.76 -3.22 -3.97
N GLY A 193 3.92 -2.09 -3.27
CA GLY A 193 3.19 -1.80 -2.05
C GLY A 193 1.67 -1.77 -2.27
N THR A 194 1.23 -1.14 -3.36
CA THR A 194 -0.19 -1.09 -3.71
C THR A 194 -0.72 -2.47 -4.10
N ALA A 195 0.01 -3.22 -4.92
CA ALA A 195 -0.37 -4.59 -5.28
C ALA A 195 -0.55 -5.47 -4.03
N TYR A 196 0.42 -5.43 -3.12
CA TYR A 196 0.37 -6.18 -1.87
C TYR A 196 -0.79 -5.75 -0.98
N LEU A 197 -1.03 -4.45 -0.83
CA LEU A 197 -2.18 -3.93 -0.09
C LEU A 197 -3.51 -4.46 -0.65
N LEU A 198 -3.69 -4.42 -1.98
CA LEU A 198 -4.92 -4.91 -2.61
C LEU A 198 -5.12 -6.42 -2.38
N LEU A 199 -4.05 -7.21 -2.42
CA LEU A 199 -4.10 -8.64 -2.09
C LEU A 199 -4.46 -8.86 -0.61
N ALA A 200 -3.88 -8.09 0.31
CA ALA A 200 -4.20 -8.17 1.74
C ALA A 200 -5.67 -7.82 2.00
N LEU A 201 -6.20 -6.77 1.37
CA LEU A 201 -7.60 -6.38 1.48
C LEU A 201 -8.54 -7.42 0.84
N TRP A 202 -8.17 -7.98 -0.30
CA TRP A 202 -8.90 -9.07 -0.92
C TRP A 202 -8.96 -10.30 -0.03
N ALA A 203 -7.83 -10.72 0.53
CA ALA A 203 -7.74 -11.86 1.45
C ALA A 203 -8.61 -11.60 2.69
N HIS A 204 -8.54 -10.40 3.27
CA HIS A 204 -9.42 -10.01 4.38
C HIS A 204 -10.91 -10.13 4.01
N GLN A 205 -11.32 -9.66 2.82
CA GLN A 205 -12.70 -9.81 2.36
C GLN A 205 -13.11 -11.28 2.21
N ARG A 206 -12.24 -12.14 1.69
CA ARG A 206 -12.54 -13.56 1.48
C ARG A 206 -12.60 -14.37 2.77
N LEU A 207 -11.73 -14.06 3.72
CA LEU A 207 -11.59 -14.84 4.95
C LEU A 207 -12.54 -14.37 6.06
N PHE A 208 -12.91 -13.08 6.08
CA PHE A 208 -13.59 -12.49 7.25
C PHE A 208 -14.90 -11.77 6.95
N VAL A 209 -15.28 -11.58 5.68
CA VAL A 209 -16.59 -11.03 5.31
C VAL A 209 -17.49 -12.17 4.85
N PRO A 210 -18.55 -12.53 5.61
CA PRO A 210 -19.47 -13.58 5.21
C PRO A 210 -20.06 -13.28 3.83
N ARG A 211 -20.00 -14.26 2.91
CA ARG A 211 -20.80 -14.18 1.69
C ARG A 211 -22.28 -14.25 2.10
N PRO A 212 -23.16 -13.42 1.52
CA PRO A 212 -24.57 -13.71 1.61
C PRO A 212 -24.74 -15.12 1.04
N ALA A 213 -25.14 -16.07 1.89
CA ALA A 213 -25.52 -17.40 1.43
C ALA A 213 -26.54 -17.24 0.30
N ALA A 214 -26.56 -18.18 -0.62
CA ALA A 214 -27.55 -18.29 -1.69
C ALA A 214 -28.99 -18.42 -1.13
N ALA A 215 -29.49 -17.38 -0.46
CA ALA A 215 -30.76 -17.30 0.25
C ALA A 215 -31.95 -17.14 -0.72
N ALA A 216 -31.87 -17.79 -1.88
CA ALA A 216 -32.92 -17.84 -2.88
C ALA A 216 -33.01 -19.21 -3.58
N ALA A 217 -32.18 -20.20 -3.22
CA ALA A 217 -32.23 -21.53 -3.81
C ALA A 217 -33.26 -22.47 -3.14
N GLU A 218 -33.88 -22.08 -2.02
CA GLU A 218 -34.80 -22.93 -1.24
C GLU A 218 -36.26 -22.47 -1.20
N SER A 219 -36.67 -21.46 -1.99
CA SER A 219 -38.10 -21.14 -2.14
C SER A 219 -38.69 -21.67 -3.45
N VAL A 220 -38.41 -22.94 -3.78
CA VAL A 220 -39.24 -23.70 -4.71
C VAL A 220 -40.38 -24.30 -3.89
N PRO A 221 -41.62 -23.75 -3.94
CA PRO A 221 -42.74 -24.53 -3.44
C PRO A 221 -42.89 -25.74 -4.35
N ALA A 222 -42.89 -26.93 -3.73
CA ALA A 222 -43.21 -28.17 -4.40
C ALA A 222 -44.50 -28.00 -5.21
N VAL A 223 -44.41 -28.28 -6.50
CA VAL A 223 -45.59 -28.49 -7.34
C VAL A 223 -46.38 -29.62 -6.70
N SER A 224 -47.52 -29.28 -6.10
CA SER A 224 -48.52 -30.25 -5.68
C SER A 224 -49.09 -30.88 -6.95
N ALA A 225 -48.78 -32.16 -7.15
CA ALA A 225 -49.52 -33.01 -8.07
C ALA A 225 -50.93 -33.24 -7.52
N ALA A 226 -51.95 -32.83 -8.28
CA ALA A 226 -53.29 -33.42 -8.32
C ALA A 226 -54.05 -32.82 -9.52
#